data_AF-A0A1F7YHA5-F1
#
_entry.id   AF-A0A1F7YHA5-F1
#
_cell.length_a   1.000
_cell.length_b   1.000
_cell.length_c   1.000
_cell.angle_alpha   90.00
_cell.angle_beta   90.00
_cell.angle_gamma   90.00
#
_symmetry.space_group_name_H-M   'P 1'
#
loop_
_entity.id
_entity.type
_entity.pdbx_description
1 polymer ?
#
loop_
_entity_poly.entity_id
_entity_poly.type
_entity_poly.pdbx_seq_one_letter_code
_entity_poly.pdbx_strand_id
1 'polypeptide(L)'
;MQPDAKEIFSAYKILQILLPGANGCDIMQYDNYIFRQEKFEIKLTHQIGKTDKYNFEVEAVSETVNLNKILKGLGLLKLVTITNVEFWDKWNDELNLKGTDLNEKQTLELIKKYLFESLS
;
A
#
# COMPACT_ATOMS: atom_id res chain seq x y z
N MET A 1 -7.20 -5.80 24.25
CA MET A 1 -7.19 -4.33 24.40
C MET A 1 -7.55 -3.79 23.03
N GLN A 2 -8.65 -3.03 22.89
CA GLN A 2 -8.95 -2.39 21.60
C GLN A 2 -7.98 -1.23 21.38
N PRO A 3 -7.50 -0.99 20.15
CA PRO A 3 -6.63 0.14 19.87
C PRO A 3 -7.36 1.47 20.13
N ASP A 4 -6.76 2.41 20.88
CA ASP A 4 -7.30 3.75 21.04
C ASP A 4 -6.90 4.63 19.85
N ALA A 5 -7.90 5.04 19.06
CA ALA A 5 -7.70 5.93 17.92
C ALA A 5 -7.02 7.25 18.29
N LYS A 6 -7.23 7.77 19.52
CA LYS A 6 -6.56 8.98 20.00
C LYS A 6 -5.08 8.75 20.30
N GLU A 7 -4.73 7.61 20.88
CA GLU A 7 -3.32 7.25 21.11
C GLU A 7 -2.58 7.10 19.79
N ILE A 8 -3.19 6.43 18.81
CA ILE A 8 -2.61 6.26 17.46
C ILE A 8 -2.48 7.61 16.74
N PHE A 9 -3.51 8.46 16.81
CA PHE A 9 -3.44 9.81 16.24
C PHE A 9 -2.33 10.65 16.89
N SER A 10 -2.17 10.56 18.21
CA SER A 10 -1.11 11.26 18.93
C SER A 10 0.27 10.76 18.51
N ALA A 11 0.44 9.44 18.38
CA ALA A 11 1.69 8.84 17.87
C ALA A 11 2.00 9.31 16.44
N TYR A 12 1.01 9.34 15.56
CA TYR A 12 1.15 9.88 14.20
C TYR A 12 1.66 11.32 14.20
N LYS A 13 1.08 12.19 15.04
CA LYS A 13 1.50 13.60 15.17
C LYS A 13 2.93 13.73 15.66
N ILE A 14 3.34 12.92 16.64
CA ILE A 14 4.72 12.90 17.14
C ILE A 14 5.69 12.50 16.03
N LEU A 15 5.37 11.45 15.28
CA LEU A 15 6.20 10.97 14.17
C LEU A 15 6.35 12.02 13.05
N GLN A 16 5.29 12.76 12.72
CA GLN A 16 5.38 13.87 11.75
C GLN A 16 6.34 14.97 12.20
N ILE A 17 6.37 15.29 13.50
CA ILE A 17 7.25 16.33 14.04
C ILE A 17 8.71 15.84 14.08
N LEU A 18 8.93 14.58 14.44
CA LEU A 18 10.27 14.00 14.58
C LEU A 18 10.98 13.72 13.24
N LEU A 19 10.26 13.73 12.13
CA LEU A 19 10.79 13.51 10.77
C LEU A 19 10.67 14.79 9.93
N PRO A 20 11.44 15.86 10.24
CA PRO A 20 11.36 17.14 9.53
C PRO A 20 11.77 16.97 8.07
N GLY A 21 10.86 17.36 7.16
CA GLY A 21 10.89 17.05 5.72
C GLY A 21 9.69 16.22 5.27
N ALA A 22 8.96 15.60 6.21
CA ALA A 22 7.78 14.76 5.97
C ALA A 22 6.48 15.53 5.64
N ASN A 23 6.56 16.61 4.87
CA ASN A 23 5.39 17.16 4.18
C ASN A 23 4.77 16.13 3.18
N GLY A 24 5.40 14.97 2.98
CA GLY A 24 4.99 13.91 2.08
C GLY A 24 4.88 12.54 2.72
N CYS A 25 4.36 12.42 3.95
CA CYS A 25 3.94 11.10 4.42
C CYS A 25 2.68 10.68 3.65
N ASP A 26 2.86 9.79 2.68
CA ASP A 26 1.76 9.17 1.96
C ASP A 26 0.98 8.26 2.92
N ILE A 27 -0.32 8.50 3.00
CA ILE A 27 -1.24 7.66 3.74
C ILE A 27 -1.72 6.58 2.79
N MET A 28 -1.06 5.42 2.87
CA MET A 28 -1.41 4.24 2.08
C MET A 28 -2.62 3.55 2.68
N GLN A 29 -3.64 3.38 1.84
CA GLN A 29 -4.90 2.73 2.18
C GLN A 29 -5.12 1.62 1.16
N TYR A 30 -5.12 0.36 1.60
CA TYR A 30 -5.15 -0.76 0.68
C TYR A 30 -5.72 -2.03 1.28
N ASP A 31 -6.24 -2.89 0.40
CA ASP A 31 -6.57 -4.28 0.67
C ASP A 31 -5.68 -5.19 -0.17
N ASN A 32 -5.07 -6.19 0.48
CA ASN A 32 -4.14 -7.12 -0.16
C ASN A 32 -4.68 -8.55 -0.18
N TYR A 33 -4.69 -9.14 -1.36
CA TYR A 33 -5.00 -10.54 -1.56
C TYR A 33 -3.76 -11.26 -2.07
N ILE A 34 -3.30 -12.26 -1.30
CA ILE A 34 -2.09 -13.02 -1.62
C ILE A 34 -2.49 -14.46 -1.96
N PHE A 35 -2.18 -14.88 -3.19
CA PHE A 35 -2.38 -16.25 -3.66
C PHE A 35 -1.04 -16.95 -3.73
N ARG A 36 -0.79 -17.84 -2.79
CA ARG A 36 0.48 -18.58 -2.68
C ARG A 36 0.42 -19.87 -3.49
N GLN A 37 1.49 -20.11 -4.25
CA GLN A 37 1.76 -21.35 -4.96
C GLN A 37 3.12 -21.90 -4.51
N GLU A 38 3.42 -23.14 -4.87
CA GLU A 38 4.69 -23.78 -4.49
C GLU A 38 5.93 -22.97 -4.94
N LYS A 39 5.85 -22.30 -6.10
CA LYS A 39 7.00 -21.66 -6.77
C LYS A 39 6.89 -20.15 -6.91
N PHE A 40 5.73 -19.57 -6.61
CA PHE A 40 5.49 -18.14 -6.75
C PHE A 40 4.32 -17.71 -5.88
N GLU A 41 4.20 -16.41 -5.68
CA GLU A 41 3.00 -15.80 -5.16
C GLU A 41 2.48 -14.74 -6.11
N ILE A 42 1.16 -14.58 -6.10
CA ILE A 42 0.47 -13.48 -6.77
C ILE A 42 -0.05 -12.56 -5.67
N LYS A 43 0.27 -11.27 -5.75
CA LYS A 43 -0.30 -10.23 -4.91
C LYS A 43 -1.23 -9.37 -5.76
N LEU A 44 -2.48 -9.26 -5.33
CA LEU A 44 -3.45 -8.33 -5.87
C LEU A 44 -3.71 -7.28 -4.79
N THR A 45 -3.30 -6.04 -5.07
CA THR A 45 -3.43 -4.92 -4.14
C THR A 45 -4.50 -3.98 -4.69
N HIS A 46 -5.58 -3.80 -3.96
CA HIS A 46 -6.54 -2.72 -4.20
C HIS A 46 -6.08 -1.52 -3.38
N GLN A 47 -5.64 -0.44 -4.04
CA GLN A 47 -5.23 0.79 -3.36
C GLN A 47 -6.24 1.88 -3.61
N ILE A 48 -6.62 2.55 -2.52
CA ILE A 48 -7.62 3.60 -2.50
C ILE A 48 -7.03 4.86 -1.84
N GLY A 49 -7.59 6.02 -2.11
CA GLY A 49 -7.13 7.28 -1.54
C GLY A 49 -7.69 8.46 -2.33
N LYS A 50 -6.82 9.17 -3.06
CA LYS A 50 -7.21 10.17 -4.06
C LYS A 50 -7.92 9.53 -5.24
N THR A 51 -7.40 8.39 -5.70
CA THR A 51 -7.97 7.58 -6.78
C THR A 51 -8.14 6.13 -6.30
N ASP A 52 -8.70 5.27 -7.16
CA ASP A 52 -8.96 3.85 -6.89
C ASP A 52 -8.33 3.03 -8.00
N LYS A 53 -7.36 2.16 -7.65
CA LYS A 53 -6.65 1.31 -8.61
C LYS A 53 -6.27 -0.05 -8.02
N TYR A 54 -6.07 -1.00 -8.94
CA TYR A 54 -5.52 -2.31 -8.63
C TYR A 54 -4.09 -2.42 -9.16
N ASN A 55 -3.20 -2.98 -8.35
CA ASN A 55 -1.91 -3.49 -8.80
C ASN A 55 -1.91 -5.03 -8.76
N PHE A 56 -1.11 -5.62 -9.64
CA PHE A 56 -0.95 -7.07 -9.73
C PHE A 56 0.55 -7.37 -9.81
N GLU A 57 1.05 -8.11 -8.83
CA GLU A 57 2.46 -8.46 -8.70
C GLU A 57 2.60 -9.98 -8.69
N VAL A 58 3.63 -10.49 -9.37
CA VAL A 58 4.00 -11.92 -9.32
C VAL A 58 5.43 -12.00 -8.86
N GLU A 59 5.64 -12.66 -7.73
CA GLU A 59 6.95 -12.84 -7.13
C GLU A 59 7.32 -14.32 -7.11
N ALA A 60 8.53 -14.62 -7.60
CA ALA A 60 9.10 -15.95 -7.49
C ALA A 60 9.56 -16.19 -6.04
N VAL A 61 9.33 -17.39 -5.50
CA VAL A 61 9.77 -17.72 -4.12
C VAL A 61 11.29 -17.83 -3.98
N SER A 62 12.02 -17.94 -5.10
CA SER A 62 13.49 -17.97 -5.14
C SER A 62 14.03 -17.53 -6.50
N GLU A 63 15.29 -17.11 -6.53
CA GLU A 63 16.00 -16.70 -7.76
C GLU A 63 16.14 -17.83 -8.80
N THR A 64 16.07 -19.09 -8.34
CA THR A 64 16.16 -20.28 -9.20
C THR A 64 14.89 -20.55 -9.98
N VAL A 65 13.76 -19.91 -9.64
CA VAL A 65 12.49 -20.07 -10.34
C VAL A 65 12.44 -19.14 -11.55
N ASN A 66 12.13 -19.72 -12.71
CA ASN A 66 11.99 -18.95 -13.94
C ASN A 66 10.65 -18.18 -13.96
N LEU A 67 10.67 -16.95 -13.45
CA LEU A 67 9.50 -16.07 -13.40
C LEU A 67 8.90 -15.80 -14.78
N ASN A 68 9.72 -15.63 -15.83
CA ASN A 68 9.23 -15.42 -17.19
C ASN A 68 8.37 -16.58 -17.70
N LYS A 69 8.75 -17.82 -17.35
CA LYS A 69 7.96 -19.00 -17.70
C LYS A 69 6.61 -19.01 -16.97
N ILE A 70 6.59 -18.59 -15.70
CA ILE A 70 5.36 -18.48 -14.90
C ILE A 70 4.44 -17.42 -15.50
N LEU A 71 4.95 -16.21 -15.74
CA LEU A 71 4.19 -15.10 -16.32
C LEU A 71 3.57 -15.50 -17.66
N LYS A 72 4.35 -16.13 -18.54
CA LYS A 72 3.84 -16.66 -19.82
C LYS A 72 2.73 -17.69 -19.60
N GLY A 73 2.86 -18.56 -18.61
CA GLY A 73 1.84 -19.54 -18.25
C GLY A 73 0.54 -18.91 -17.73
N LEU A 74 0.63 -17.74 -17.11
CA LEU A 74 -0.52 -16.93 -16.66
C LEU A 74 -1.12 -16.05 -17.78
N GLY A 75 -0.63 -16.15 -19.02
CA GLY A 75 -1.06 -15.29 -20.12
C GLY A 75 -0.52 -13.85 -20.03
N LEU A 76 0.45 -13.60 -19.14
CA LEU A 76 1.07 -12.29 -18.95
C LEU A 76 2.25 -12.17 -19.91
N LEU A 77 2.05 -11.41 -20.98
CA LEU A 77 2.98 -11.35 -22.12
C LEU A 77 4.11 -10.33 -21.96
N LYS A 78 4.07 -9.51 -20.91
CA LYS A 78 5.09 -8.49 -20.64
C LYS A 78 5.45 -8.52 -19.15
N LEU A 79 6.72 -8.80 -18.84
CA LEU A 79 7.31 -8.41 -17.57
C LEU A 79 7.27 -6.88 -17.56
N VAL A 80 6.26 -6.31 -16.92
CA VAL A 80 6.23 -4.89 -16.62
C VAL A 80 7.18 -4.74 -15.43
N THR A 81 8.49 -4.79 -15.71
CA THR A 81 9.54 -4.66 -14.70
C THR A 81 9.38 -3.29 -14.09
N ILE A 82 8.71 -3.21 -12.96
CA ILE A 82 8.51 -1.97 -12.27
C ILE A 82 8.96 -2.18 -10.84
N THR A 83 10.28 -2.10 -10.70
CA THR A 83 11.01 -1.91 -9.46
C THR A 83 11.78 -0.59 -9.49
N ASN A 84 11.46 0.30 -10.44
CA ASN A 84 12.08 1.63 -10.45
C ASN A 84 11.33 2.54 -9.47
N VAL A 85 12.10 3.30 -8.70
CA VAL A 85 11.58 4.24 -7.69
C VAL A 85 10.62 5.24 -8.34
N GLU A 86 10.92 5.69 -9.56
CA GLU A 86 10.10 6.68 -10.28
C GLU A 86 8.65 6.23 -10.53
N PHE A 87 8.41 4.94 -10.81
CA PHE A 87 7.04 4.49 -10.94
C PHE A 87 6.32 4.54 -9.60
N TRP A 88 6.97 4.04 -8.53
CA TRP A 88 6.35 4.00 -7.21
C TRP A 88 6.06 5.41 -6.70
N ASP A 89 6.94 6.37 -7.00
CA ASP A 89 6.71 7.79 -6.72
C ASP A 89 5.46 8.30 -7.47
N LYS A 90 5.36 8.07 -8.79
CA LYS A 90 4.19 8.48 -9.58
C LYS A 90 2.90 7.80 -9.13
N TRP A 91 2.98 6.51 -8.82
CA TRP A 91 1.88 5.71 -8.33
C TRP A 91 1.38 6.24 -6.99
N ASN A 92 2.29 6.52 -6.06
CA ASN A 92 1.97 7.11 -4.76
C ASN A 92 1.37 8.50 -4.89
N ASP A 93 1.93 9.36 -5.74
CA ASP A 93 1.43 10.72 -5.96
C ASP A 93 -0.02 10.72 -6.51
N GLU A 94 -0.33 9.77 -7.40
CA GLU A 94 -1.64 9.61 -8.03
C GLU A 94 -2.69 9.00 -7.08
N LEU A 95 -2.29 8.03 -6.25
CA LEU A 95 -3.22 7.24 -5.45
C LEU A 95 -3.33 7.67 -4.00
N ASN A 96 -2.22 7.91 -3.32
CA ASN A 96 -2.22 8.08 -1.87
C ASN A 96 -2.59 9.52 -1.48
N LEU A 97 -3.32 9.64 -0.37
CA LEU A 97 -3.49 10.93 0.31
C LEU A 97 -2.16 11.34 0.92
N LYS A 98 -1.83 12.64 0.94
CA LYS A 98 -0.70 13.12 1.77
C LYS A 98 -1.22 13.53 3.13
N GLY A 99 -0.42 13.30 4.17
CA GLY A 99 -0.76 13.76 5.53
C GLY A 99 -1.02 15.28 5.62
N THR A 100 -0.42 16.06 4.71
CA THR A 100 -0.65 17.50 4.57
C THR A 100 -1.99 17.86 3.91
N ASP A 101 -2.62 16.92 3.21
CA ASP A 101 -3.90 17.13 2.54
C ASP A 101 -5.09 16.98 3.51
N LEU A 102 -4.84 16.48 4.73
CA LEU A 102 -5.84 16.21 5.75
C LEU A 102 -5.67 17.12 6.96
N ASN A 103 -6.79 17.64 7.45
CA ASN A 103 -6.81 18.24 8.79
C ASN A 103 -6.92 17.18 9.88
N GLU A 104 -6.69 17.58 11.14
CA GLU A 104 -6.67 16.67 12.29
C GLU A 104 -7.95 15.84 12.44
N LYS A 105 -9.12 16.45 12.15
CA LYS A 105 -10.40 15.74 12.20
C LYS A 105 -10.45 14.66 11.13
N GLN A 106 -10.06 14.96 9.89
CA GLN A 106 -10.05 14.00 8.79
C GLN A 106 -9.08 12.84 9.06
N THR A 107 -7.88 13.14 9.58
CA THR A 107 -6.91 12.11 9.95
C THR A 107 -7.44 11.20 11.06
N LEU A 108 -8.07 11.76 12.10
CA LEU A 108 -8.64 10.96 13.19
C LEU A 108 -9.81 10.08 12.70
N GLU A 109 -10.70 10.61 11.86
CA GLU A 109 -11.79 9.81 11.28
C GLU A 109 -11.25 8.71 10.36
N LEU A 110 -10.19 8.97 9.60
CA LEU A 110 -9.53 7.96 8.79
C LEU A 110 -8.95 6.83 9.65
N ILE A 111 -8.27 7.17 10.76
CA ILE A 111 -7.75 6.19 11.72
C ILE A 111 -8.89 5.35 12.31
N LYS A 112 -9.98 5.99 12.76
CA LYS A 112 -11.15 5.29 13.29
C LYS A 112 -11.73 4.31 12.29
N LYS A 113 -11.87 4.73 11.02
CA LYS A 113 -12.36 3.88 9.94
C LYS A 113 -11.59 2.56 9.88
N TYR A 114 -10.26 2.63 9.84
CA TYR A 114 -9.41 1.43 9.73
C TYR A 114 -9.36 0.60 11.01
N LEU A 115 -9.56 1.19 12.19
CA LEU A 115 -9.58 0.46 13.45
C LEU A 115 -10.90 -0.24 13.74
N PHE A 116 -12.02 0.30 13.26
CA PHE A 116 -13.35 -0.12 13.68
C PHE A 116 -14.23 -0.67 12.56
N GLU A 117 -14.04 -0.27 11.29
CA GLU A 117 -14.75 -0.85 10.14
C GLU A 117 -14.05 -2.10 9.58
N SER A 118 -12.80 -2.38 9.98
CA SER A 118 -12.10 -3.65 9.67
C SER A 118 -12.56 -4.83 10.54
N LEU A 119 -13.51 -4.60 11.45
CA LEU A 119 -14.06 -5.59 12.40
C LEU A 119 -15.52 -6.00 12.09
N SER A 120 -16.08 -5.54 10.96
CA SER A 120 -17.42 -5.89 10.47
C SER A 120 -17.34 -6.62 9.13
#